data_AF-A0A0M8TPL9-F1
#
_entry.id   AF-A0A0M8TPL9-F1
#
_cell.length_a   1.000
_cell.length_b   1.000
_cell.length_c   1.000
_cell.angle_alpha   90.00
_cell.angle_beta   90.00
_cell.angle_gamma   90.00
#
_symmetry.space_group_name_H-M   'P 1'
#
loop_
_entity.id
_entity.type
_entity.pdbx_description
1 polymer ?
#
loop_
_entity_poly.entity_id
_entity_poly.type
_entity_poly.pdbx_seq_one_letter_code
_entity_poly.pdbx_strand_id
1 'polypeptide(L)'
;GPARARPLARVYRPALIMPPIAAPALAAGLLPRISLPLVLAGAAMELLYLKSPNAVRYTLLTGAALLAAGNLGHGLTIEHTPSTANTWAQCLLVLITTDIYANSAWQKLRSTQFRSGLYLAQWIHTYSQIRDRLPHPGQHAVPGLVRRHAGNLTEGDVRLWRAVAATAITAELALPPALLIPQTMPYAIAAGIAMHAAFTCLKPRQLITFSGLTLATYLAFAA
;
A
#
# COMPACT_ATOMS: atom_id res chain seq x y z
N GLY A 1 11.12 8.16 -32.11
CA GLY A 1 10.12 8.72 -33.03
C GLY A 1 8.72 8.23 -32.70
N PRO A 2 7.66 9.02 -32.99
CA PRO A 2 6.27 8.75 -32.59
C PRO A 2 5.70 7.40 -33.09
N ALA A 3 6.19 6.88 -34.22
CA ALA A 3 5.80 5.56 -34.73
C ALA A 3 6.22 4.38 -33.83
N ARG A 4 7.37 4.47 -33.14
CA ARG A 4 7.82 3.47 -32.17
C ARG A 4 7.17 3.63 -30.79
N ALA A 5 6.71 4.85 -30.47
CA ALA A 5 6.05 5.15 -29.19
C ALA A 5 4.59 4.65 -29.14
N ARG A 6 3.88 4.61 -30.28
CA ARG A 6 2.50 4.10 -30.37
C ARG A 6 2.32 2.63 -29.97
N PRO A 7 3.11 1.66 -30.47
CA PRO A 7 2.98 0.27 -30.04
C PRO A 7 3.37 0.12 -28.57
N LEU A 8 4.40 0.82 -28.12
CA LEU A 8 4.81 0.81 -26.71
C LEU A 8 3.69 1.34 -25.81
N ALA A 9 3.03 2.44 -26.18
CA ALA A 9 1.88 2.97 -25.46
C ALA A 9 0.66 2.04 -25.47
N ARG A 10 0.44 1.26 -26.53
CA ARG A 10 -0.65 0.26 -26.61
C ARG A 10 -0.43 -0.91 -25.66
N VAL A 11 0.81 -1.35 -25.46
CA VAL A 11 1.16 -2.40 -24.50
C VAL A 11 1.22 -1.84 -23.07
N TYR A 12 1.69 -0.61 -22.92
CA TYR A 12 1.90 0.03 -21.63
C TYR A 12 0.60 0.49 -20.96
N ARG A 13 -0.40 0.98 -21.72
CA ARG A 13 -1.68 1.43 -21.15
C ARG A 13 -2.43 0.33 -20.40
N PRO A 14 -2.63 -0.89 -20.96
CA PRO A 14 -3.20 -2.01 -20.22
C PRO A 14 -2.39 -2.34 -18.97
N ALA A 15 -1.05 -2.40 -19.09
CA ALA A 15 -0.17 -2.69 -17.96
C ALA A 15 -0.27 -1.66 -16.82
N LEU A 16 -0.67 -0.42 -17.11
CA LEU A 16 -0.96 0.62 -16.11
C LEU A 16 -2.36 0.55 -15.50
N ILE A 17 -3.33 -0.05 -16.20
CA ILE A 17 -4.74 -0.06 -15.80
C ILE A 17 -5.12 -1.38 -15.11
N MET A 18 -4.53 -2.50 -15.53
CA MET A 18 -4.84 -3.80 -14.95
C MET A 18 -4.47 -3.91 -13.47
N PRO A 19 -3.27 -3.48 -13.01
CA PRO A 19 -2.89 -3.60 -11.59
C PRO A 19 -3.78 -2.84 -10.60
N PRO A 20 -4.19 -1.57 -10.85
CA PRO A 20 -5.10 -0.87 -9.95
C PRO A 20 -6.51 -1.45 -9.91
N ILE A 21 -6.90 -2.32 -10.86
CA ILE A 21 -8.16 -3.08 -10.82
C ILE A 21 -7.95 -4.44 -10.16
N ALA A 22 -6.88 -5.14 -10.53
CA ALA A 22 -6.55 -6.47 -10.04
C ALA A 22 -6.16 -6.48 -8.56
N ALA A 23 -5.52 -5.44 -8.04
CA ALA A 23 -5.13 -5.38 -6.63
C ALA A 23 -6.35 -5.23 -5.68
N PRO A 24 -7.33 -4.35 -5.93
CA PRO A 24 -8.59 -4.36 -5.19
C PRO A 24 -9.40 -5.64 -5.39
N ALA A 25 -9.42 -6.22 -6.60
CA ALA A 25 -10.10 -7.49 -6.85
C ALA A 25 -9.47 -8.61 -6.01
N LEU A 26 -8.14 -8.67 -5.96
CA LEU A 26 -7.39 -9.59 -5.11
C LEU A 26 -7.71 -9.36 -3.62
N ALA A 27 -7.71 -8.11 -3.16
CA ALA A 27 -8.10 -7.76 -1.79
C ALA A 27 -9.56 -8.13 -1.48
N ALA A 28 -10.46 -8.11 -2.46
CA ALA A 28 -11.84 -8.58 -2.29
C ALA A 28 -11.98 -10.11 -2.37
N GLY A 29 -10.88 -10.86 -2.54
CA GLY A 29 -10.89 -12.30 -2.73
C GLY A 29 -11.41 -12.74 -4.11
N LEU A 30 -11.54 -11.82 -5.07
CA LEU A 30 -12.09 -12.09 -6.40
C LEU A 30 -11.01 -12.65 -7.33
N LEU A 31 -11.25 -13.86 -7.83
CA LEU A 31 -10.40 -14.57 -8.80
C LEU A 31 -8.89 -14.50 -8.47
N PRO A 32 -8.42 -14.91 -7.27
CA PRO A 32 -7.04 -14.69 -6.82
C PRO A 32 -5.97 -15.21 -7.80
N ARG A 33 -6.27 -16.33 -8.48
CA ARG A 33 -5.40 -16.96 -9.49
C ARG A 33 -5.13 -16.11 -10.72
N ILE A 34 -6.04 -15.19 -11.04
CA ILE A 34 -5.91 -14.27 -12.18
C ILE A 34 -5.43 -12.92 -11.68
N SER A 35 -6.01 -12.44 -10.58
CA SER A 35 -5.69 -11.14 -9.99
C SER A 35 -4.24 -11.03 -9.54
N LEU A 36 -3.67 -12.06 -8.90
CA LEU A 36 -2.29 -12.03 -8.40
C LEU A 36 -1.23 -11.98 -9.52
N PRO A 37 -1.28 -12.81 -10.58
CA PRO A 37 -0.38 -12.66 -11.72
C PRO A 37 -0.50 -11.31 -12.43
N LEU A 38 -1.72 -10.75 -12.54
CA LEU A 38 -1.91 -9.44 -13.15
C LEU A 38 -1.27 -8.31 -12.33
N VAL A 39 -1.38 -8.37 -11.01
CA VAL A 39 -0.70 -7.44 -10.09
C VAL A 39 0.82 -7.55 -10.24
N LEU A 40 1.36 -8.77 -10.26
CA LEU A 40 2.80 -9.02 -10.40
C LEU A 40 3.35 -8.58 -11.75
N ALA A 41 2.65 -8.88 -12.85
CA ALA A 41 3.06 -8.46 -14.19
C ALA A 41 3.10 -6.93 -14.31
N GLY A 42 2.13 -6.24 -13.71
CA GLY A 42 2.12 -4.78 -13.64
C GLY A 42 3.24 -4.20 -12.79
N ALA A 43 3.45 -4.75 -11.60
CA ALA A 43 4.56 -4.34 -10.73
C ALA A 43 5.92 -4.55 -11.43
N ALA A 44 6.13 -5.70 -12.09
CA ALA A 44 7.35 -5.96 -12.85
C ALA A 44 7.54 -4.94 -13.98
N MET A 45 6.46 -4.54 -14.66
CA MET A 45 6.51 -3.47 -15.65
C MET A 45 6.88 -2.11 -15.02
N GLU A 46 6.36 -1.77 -13.85
CA GLU A 46 6.69 -0.51 -13.16
C GLU A 46 8.17 -0.39 -12.76
N LEU A 47 8.87 -1.52 -12.50
CA LEU A 47 10.32 -1.53 -12.25
C LEU A 47 11.12 -0.92 -13.42
N LEU A 48 10.62 -1.06 -14.64
CA LEU A 48 11.32 -0.60 -15.84
C LEU A 48 11.30 0.93 -15.99
N TYR A 49 10.43 1.62 -15.24
CA TYR A 49 10.18 3.06 -15.43
C TYR A 49 10.37 3.91 -14.17
N LEU A 50 10.37 3.31 -12.97
CA LEU A 50 10.48 4.04 -11.72
C LEU A 50 11.93 4.20 -11.24
N LYS A 51 12.30 5.45 -10.95
CA LYS A 51 13.62 5.81 -10.41
C LYS A 51 13.85 5.33 -8.96
N SER A 52 12.78 5.08 -8.19
CA SER A 52 12.83 4.55 -6.82
C SER A 52 11.78 3.44 -6.65
N PRO A 53 12.16 2.17 -6.81
CA PRO A 53 11.21 1.07 -6.96
C PRO A 53 10.88 0.33 -5.66
N ASN A 54 11.14 0.89 -4.47
CA ASN A 54 11.02 0.12 -3.21
C ASN A 54 9.61 -0.50 -3.04
N ALA A 55 8.55 0.28 -3.20
CA ALA A 55 7.17 -0.23 -3.14
C ALA A 55 6.89 -1.33 -4.18
N VAL A 56 7.52 -1.25 -5.36
CA VAL A 56 7.38 -2.25 -6.42
C VAL A 56 8.14 -3.53 -6.09
N ARG A 57 9.38 -3.42 -5.59
CA ARG A 57 10.18 -4.57 -5.13
C ARG A 57 9.46 -5.34 -4.03
N TYR A 58 8.88 -4.61 -3.09
CA TYR A 58 8.08 -5.20 -2.02
C TYR A 58 6.80 -5.85 -2.56
N THR A 59 6.10 -5.20 -3.49
CA THR A 59 4.92 -5.79 -4.14
C THR A 59 5.26 -7.11 -4.86
N LEU A 60 6.40 -7.17 -5.56
CA LEU A 60 6.86 -8.39 -6.22
C LEU A 60 7.24 -9.49 -5.22
N LEU A 61 7.95 -9.13 -4.15
CA LEU A 61 8.41 -10.08 -3.14
C LEU A 61 7.22 -10.67 -2.35
N THR A 62 6.28 -9.82 -1.92
CA THR A 62 5.04 -10.23 -1.25
C THR A 62 4.17 -11.09 -2.17
N GLY A 63 4.00 -10.69 -3.43
CA GLY A 63 3.17 -11.45 -4.37
C GLY A 63 3.82 -12.78 -4.79
N ALA A 64 5.14 -12.85 -4.89
CA ALA A 64 5.86 -14.10 -5.10
C ALA A 64 5.73 -15.05 -3.89
N ALA A 65 5.79 -14.51 -2.66
CA ALA A 65 5.52 -15.28 -1.45
C ALA A 65 4.08 -15.82 -1.42
N LEU A 66 3.09 -15.02 -1.86
CA LEU A 66 1.71 -15.48 -2.02
C LEU A 66 1.52 -16.52 -3.12
N LEU A 67 2.28 -16.44 -4.23
CA LEU A 67 2.28 -17.50 -5.26
C LEU A 67 2.90 -18.81 -4.76
N ALA A 68 3.88 -18.71 -3.87
CA ALA A 68 4.56 -19.85 -3.27
C ALA A 68 3.78 -20.46 -2.09
N ALA A 69 2.96 -19.67 -1.40
CA ALA A 69 1.93 -20.19 -0.51
C ALA A 69 1.00 -21.09 -1.34
N GLY A 70 0.64 -22.26 -0.83
CA GLY A 70 -0.12 -23.27 -1.56
C GLY A 70 -1.52 -22.83 -2.00
N ASN A 71 -2.32 -23.81 -2.43
CA ASN A 71 -3.66 -23.72 -3.03
C ASN A 71 -4.39 -22.37 -2.89
N LEU A 72 -4.14 -21.44 -3.82
CA LEU A 72 -4.90 -20.20 -4.04
C LEU A 72 -6.35 -20.45 -4.55
N GLY A 73 -6.94 -21.60 -4.20
CA GLY A 73 -7.93 -22.28 -5.02
C GLY A 73 -9.38 -21.91 -4.85
N HIS A 74 -9.80 -21.47 -3.67
CA HIS A 74 -11.21 -21.20 -3.39
C HIS A 74 -11.45 -19.90 -2.58
N GLY A 75 -10.36 -19.26 -2.16
CA GLY A 75 -10.27 -17.99 -1.44
C GLY A 75 -8.79 -17.67 -1.22
N LEU A 76 -8.47 -16.47 -0.74
CA LEU A 76 -7.17 -16.21 -0.11
C LEU A 76 -7.18 -16.92 1.25
N THR A 77 -7.06 -18.25 1.24
CA THR A 77 -7.05 -19.08 2.45
C THR A 77 -5.69 -19.76 2.49
N ILE A 78 -4.91 -19.51 3.55
CA ILE A 78 -3.73 -20.33 3.78
C ILE A 78 -4.21 -21.61 4.45
N GLU A 79 -4.08 -22.76 3.78
CA GLU A 79 -4.49 -24.04 4.36
C GLU A 79 -3.78 -24.25 5.71
N HIS A 80 -4.56 -24.35 6.79
CA HIS A 80 -4.10 -24.57 8.16
C HIS A 80 -3.61 -26.01 8.40
N THR A 81 -3.76 -26.90 7.41
CA THR A 81 -3.09 -28.20 7.43
C THR A 81 -1.58 -28.01 7.37
N PRO A 82 -0.80 -28.64 8.26
CA PRO A 82 0.65 -28.46 8.30
C PRO A 82 1.28 -28.78 6.94
N SER A 83 1.74 -27.76 6.24
CA SER A 83 2.48 -27.86 4.99
C SER A 83 3.70 -26.95 5.11
N THR A 84 4.88 -27.50 4.84
CA THR A 84 6.14 -26.75 4.90
C THR A 84 6.14 -25.55 3.97
N ALA A 85 5.44 -25.63 2.83
CA ALA A 85 5.27 -24.52 1.89
C ALA A 85 4.45 -23.37 2.49
N ASN A 86 3.36 -23.67 3.22
CA ASN A 86 2.51 -22.66 3.84
C ASN A 86 3.21 -21.97 5.01
N THR A 87 3.89 -22.75 5.87
CA THR A 87 4.67 -22.19 6.98
C THR A 87 5.81 -21.29 6.47
N TRP A 88 6.50 -21.70 5.41
CA TRP A 88 7.59 -20.90 4.84
C TRP A 88 7.09 -19.61 4.20
N ALA A 89 6.00 -19.67 3.43
CA ALA A 89 5.40 -18.48 2.84
C ALA A 89 4.86 -17.51 3.91
N GLN A 90 4.25 -18.01 4.98
CA GLN A 90 3.82 -17.19 6.12
C GLN A 90 5.02 -16.50 6.78
N CYS A 91 6.10 -17.22 7.07
CA CYS A 91 7.32 -16.63 7.64
C CYS A 91 7.89 -15.54 6.73
N LEU A 92 7.97 -15.80 5.42
CA LEU A 92 8.44 -14.80 4.44
C LEU A 92 7.53 -13.57 4.43
N LEU A 93 6.20 -13.74 4.39
CA LEU A 93 5.25 -12.63 4.43
C LEU A 93 5.40 -11.78 5.67
N VAL A 94 5.58 -12.39 6.85
CA VAL A 94 5.84 -11.69 8.11
C VAL A 94 7.15 -10.93 8.06
N LEU A 95 8.25 -11.55 7.59
CA LEU A 95 9.55 -10.91 7.48
C LEU A 95 9.53 -9.72 6.51
N ILE A 96 8.91 -9.88 5.34
CA ILE A 96 8.77 -8.83 4.33
C ILE A 96 7.95 -7.66 4.89
N THR A 97 6.81 -7.97 5.52
CA THR A 97 5.93 -6.97 6.14
C THR A 97 6.65 -6.22 7.25
N THR A 98 7.40 -6.94 8.08
CA THR A 98 8.20 -6.37 9.16
C THR A 98 9.31 -5.47 8.62
N ASP A 99 10.05 -5.90 7.61
CA ASP A 99 11.10 -5.07 6.97
C ASP A 99 10.52 -3.77 6.40
N ILE A 100 9.41 -3.87 5.65
CA ILE A 100 8.74 -2.70 5.04
C ILE A 100 8.34 -1.70 6.13
N TYR A 101 7.63 -2.17 7.15
CA TYR A 101 7.09 -1.29 8.17
C TYR A 101 8.15 -0.76 9.12
N ALA A 102 9.11 -1.58 9.54
CA ALA A 102 10.22 -1.14 10.37
C ALA A 102 11.08 -0.11 9.63
N ASN A 103 11.38 -0.32 8.35
CA ASN A 103 12.14 0.62 7.53
C ASN A 103 11.36 1.93 7.32
N SER A 104 10.07 1.86 7.00
CA SER A 104 9.21 3.04 6.87
C SER A 104 9.13 3.83 8.18
N ALA A 105 8.86 3.15 9.30
CA ALA A 105 8.79 3.77 10.62
C ALA A 105 10.14 4.41 11.01
N TRP A 106 11.26 3.73 10.74
CA TRP A 106 12.59 4.24 10.99
C TRP A 106 12.88 5.52 10.21
N GLN A 107 12.58 5.54 8.90
CA GLN A 107 12.74 6.73 8.07
C GLN A 107 11.88 7.90 8.57
N LYS A 108 10.63 7.63 8.95
CA LYS A 108 9.72 8.62 9.53
C LYS A 108 10.22 9.14 10.88
N LEU A 109 10.78 8.27 11.72
CA LEU A 109 11.32 8.61 13.03
C LEU A 109 12.61 9.45 12.94
N ARG A 110 13.42 9.25 11.90
CA ARG A 110 14.62 10.08 11.66
C ARG A 110 14.30 11.41 11.01
N SER A 111 13.15 11.53 10.33
CA SER A 111 12.73 12.78 9.70
C SER A 111 12.12 13.75 10.73
N THR A 112 12.85 14.83 11.05
CA THR A 112 12.36 15.93 11.90
C THR A 112 11.13 16.60 11.31
N GLN A 113 11.09 16.74 9.98
CA GLN A 113 9.96 17.34 9.26
C GLN A 113 8.71 16.47 9.30
N PHE A 114 8.86 15.14 9.25
CA PHE A 114 7.73 14.21 9.39
C PHE A 114 7.23 14.18 10.84
N ARG A 115 8.14 14.04 11.81
CA ARG A 115 7.82 13.98 13.24
C ARG A 115 7.17 15.23 13.79
N SER A 116 7.50 16.40 13.26
CA SER A 116 6.86 17.66 13.65
C SER A 116 5.44 17.81 13.08
N GLY A 117 5.00 16.91 12.19
CA GLY A 117 3.75 17.06 11.44
C GLY A 117 3.82 18.08 10.30
N LEU A 118 4.90 18.86 10.23
CA LEU A 118 5.05 19.95 9.27
C LEU A 118 5.02 19.45 7.83
N TYR A 119 5.67 18.32 7.54
CA TYR A 119 5.64 17.73 6.19
C TYR A 119 4.21 17.43 5.73
N LEU A 120 3.39 16.81 6.60
CA LEU A 120 2.01 16.45 6.27
C LEU A 120 1.12 17.69 6.13
N ALA A 121 1.28 18.67 7.02
CA ALA A 121 0.56 19.94 6.95
C ALA A 121 0.88 20.71 5.66
N GLN A 122 2.16 20.83 5.32
CA GLN A 122 2.63 21.46 4.07
C GLN A 122 2.14 20.71 2.84
N TRP A 123 2.13 19.38 2.87
CA TRP A 123 1.65 18.57 1.75
C TRP A 123 0.15 18.80 1.51
N ILE A 124 -0.69 18.74 2.55
CA ILE A 124 -2.14 18.94 2.43
C ILE A 124 -2.45 20.38 2.00
N HIS A 125 -1.74 21.35 2.57
CA HIS A 125 -1.86 22.75 2.18
C HIS A 125 -1.48 22.96 0.71
N THR A 126 -0.30 22.51 0.29
CA THR A 126 0.15 22.66 -1.10
C THR A 126 -0.83 21.97 -2.06
N TYR A 127 -1.28 20.76 -1.72
CA TYR A 127 -2.26 20.04 -2.51
C TYR A 127 -3.58 20.83 -2.63
N SER A 128 -4.07 21.44 -1.54
CA SER A 128 -5.30 22.23 -1.58
C SER A 128 -5.20 23.43 -2.53
N GLN A 129 -3.99 24.02 -2.67
CA GLN A 129 -3.73 25.15 -3.57
C GLN A 129 -3.59 24.75 -5.05
N ILE A 130 -2.94 23.61 -5.33
CA ILE A 130 -2.57 23.26 -6.70
C ILE A 130 -3.47 22.20 -7.35
N ARG A 131 -4.38 21.57 -6.61
CA ARG A 131 -5.17 20.42 -7.10
C ARG A 131 -5.89 20.67 -8.42
N ASP A 132 -6.39 21.89 -8.63
CA ASP A 132 -7.19 22.25 -9.80
C ASP A 132 -6.29 22.55 -11.01
N ARG A 133 -4.97 22.62 -10.80
CA ARG A 133 -3.91 22.77 -11.82
C ARG A 133 -3.16 21.47 -12.09
N LEU A 134 -3.50 20.37 -11.41
CA LEU A 134 -2.86 19.09 -11.66
C LEU A 134 -3.28 18.52 -13.03
N PRO A 135 -2.35 17.87 -13.76
CA PRO A 135 -2.63 17.36 -15.12
C PRO A 135 -3.71 16.27 -15.16
N HIS A 136 -4.01 15.65 -14.02
CA HIS A 136 -5.02 14.61 -13.91
C HIS A 136 -5.96 14.89 -12.74
N PRO A 137 -7.27 15.08 -12.99
CA PRO A 137 -8.28 15.16 -11.95
C PRO A 137 -8.21 13.92 -11.06
N GLY A 138 -8.24 14.10 -9.74
CA GLY A 138 -8.19 12.98 -8.79
C GLY A 138 -6.83 12.30 -8.65
N GLN A 139 -5.73 12.95 -9.05
CA GLN A 139 -4.37 12.45 -8.79
C GLN A 139 -4.12 12.12 -7.31
N HIS A 140 -4.84 12.81 -6.42
CA HIS A 140 -4.96 12.48 -5.01
C HIS A 140 -6.45 12.46 -4.63
N ALA A 141 -6.85 11.56 -3.73
CA ALA A 141 -8.23 11.35 -3.30
C ALA A 141 -8.45 11.81 -1.85
N VAL A 142 -7.79 12.91 -1.44
CA VAL A 142 -7.92 13.46 -0.08
C VAL A 142 -9.37 13.89 0.18
N PRO A 143 -10.02 13.39 1.25
CA PRO A 143 -11.41 13.73 1.57
C PRO A 143 -11.64 15.23 1.73
N GLY A 144 -12.82 15.71 1.30
CA GLY A 144 -13.17 17.13 1.36
C GLY A 144 -13.09 17.73 2.77
N LEU A 145 -13.47 16.96 3.80
CA LEU A 145 -13.39 17.37 5.20
C LEU A 145 -11.95 17.64 5.66
N VAL A 146 -11.01 16.76 5.31
CA VAL A 146 -9.58 16.92 5.63
C VAL A 146 -9.04 18.19 4.98
N ARG A 147 -9.39 18.43 3.71
CA ARG A 147 -8.94 19.63 2.99
C ARG A 147 -9.48 20.93 3.61
N ARG A 148 -10.75 20.92 4.04
CA ARG A 148 -11.42 22.11 4.61
C ARG A 148 -10.90 22.46 6.01
N HIS A 149 -10.62 21.45 6.84
CA HIS A 149 -10.33 21.66 8.26
C HIS A 149 -8.85 21.48 8.64
N ALA A 150 -8.01 20.92 7.77
CA ALA A 150 -6.62 20.61 8.09
C ALA A 150 -5.63 21.02 6.97
N GLY A 151 -6.06 21.91 6.07
CA GLY A 151 -5.27 22.37 4.91
C GLY A 151 -4.88 23.84 4.92
N ASN A 152 -5.05 24.54 6.05
CA ASN A 152 -4.83 25.98 6.16
C ASN A 152 -3.43 26.32 6.69
N LEU A 153 -2.63 25.31 7.06
CA LEU A 153 -1.27 25.44 7.59
C LEU A 153 -1.21 26.30 8.88
N THR A 154 -2.23 26.18 9.72
CA THR A 154 -2.26 26.84 11.04
C THR A 154 -1.41 26.06 12.06
N GLU A 155 -1.07 26.68 13.20
CA GLU A 155 -0.45 25.95 14.31
C GLU A 155 -1.33 24.81 14.84
N GLY A 156 -2.66 24.97 14.77
CA GLY A 156 -3.63 23.92 15.08
C GLY A 156 -3.47 22.72 14.12
N ASP A 157 -3.38 22.99 12.82
CA ASP A 157 -3.19 21.96 11.79
C ASP A 157 -1.88 21.22 12.00
N VAL A 158 -0.79 21.93 12.31
CA VAL A 158 0.53 21.31 12.56
C VAL A 158 0.47 20.37 13.78
N ARG A 159 -0.21 20.77 14.86
CA ARG A 159 -0.40 19.90 16.04
C ARG A 159 -1.23 18.67 15.71
N LEU A 160 -2.31 18.82 14.95
CA LEU A 160 -3.12 17.70 14.46
C LEU A 160 -2.26 16.74 13.61
N TRP A 161 -1.53 17.27 12.63
CA TRP A 161 -0.68 16.47 11.75
C TRP A 161 0.50 15.83 12.48
N ARG A 162 0.99 16.43 13.57
CA ARG A 162 1.97 15.81 14.46
C ARG A 162 1.37 14.59 15.16
N ALA A 163 0.14 14.69 15.66
CA ALA A 163 -0.55 13.54 16.24
C ALA A 163 -0.75 12.44 15.20
N VAL A 164 -1.19 12.78 13.99
CA VAL A 164 -1.33 11.83 12.87
C VAL A 164 0.01 11.18 12.51
N ALA A 165 1.10 11.95 12.45
CA ALA A 165 2.43 11.42 12.17
C ALA A 165 2.89 10.44 13.26
N ALA A 166 2.66 10.77 14.52
CA ALA A 166 2.97 9.88 15.64
C ALA A 166 2.13 8.59 15.57
N THR A 167 0.82 8.70 15.33
CA THR A 167 -0.06 7.54 15.12
C THR A 167 0.41 6.66 13.97
N ALA A 168 0.82 7.24 12.84
CA ALA A 168 1.33 6.47 11.70
C ALA A 168 2.64 5.74 12.04
N ILE A 169 3.57 6.37 12.76
CA ILE A 169 4.81 5.71 13.20
C ILE A 169 4.50 4.57 14.17
N THR A 170 3.65 4.83 15.17
CA THR A 170 3.25 3.82 16.16
C THR A 170 2.55 2.64 15.49
N ALA A 171 1.63 2.90 14.56
CA ALA A 171 0.93 1.86 13.82
C ALA A 171 1.92 1.01 13.01
N GLU A 172 2.84 1.62 12.27
CA GLU A 172 3.84 0.87 11.50
C GLU A 172 4.76 0.01 12.39
N LEU A 173 5.11 0.46 13.60
CA LEU A 173 5.88 -0.35 14.54
C LEU A 173 5.05 -1.47 15.20
N ALA A 174 3.78 -1.21 15.52
CA ALA A 174 2.94 -2.12 16.29
C ALA A 174 2.21 -3.16 15.44
N LEU A 175 1.90 -2.86 14.18
CA LEU A 175 1.12 -3.75 13.31
C LEU A 175 1.78 -5.11 13.10
N PRO A 176 3.09 -5.23 12.77
CA PRO A 176 3.71 -6.54 12.57
C PRO A 176 3.57 -7.50 13.77
N PRO A 177 3.96 -7.13 15.01
CA PRO A 177 3.78 -8.03 16.15
C PRO A 177 2.31 -8.25 16.52
N ALA A 178 1.44 -7.24 16.34
CA ALA A 178 0.01 -7.38 16.65
C ALA A 178 -0.74 -8.34 15.71
N LEU A 179 -0.25 -8.52 14.48
CA LEU A 179 -0.79 -9.52 13.54
C LEU A 179 -0.39 -10.96 13.91
N LEU A 180 0.67 -11.15 14.69
CA LEU A 180 1.15 -12.48 15.10
C LEU A 180 0.42 -13.06 16.32
N ILE A 181 -0.30 -12.21 17.07
CA ILE A 181 -1.00 -12.61 18.29
C ILE A 181 -2.49 -12.74 17.97
N PRO A 182 -3.11 -13.93 18.07
CA PRO A 182 -4.50 -14.16 17.67
C PRO A 182 -5.51 -13.19 18.29
N GLN A 183 -5.28 -12.79 19.54
CA GLN A 183 -6.16 -11.88 20.28
C GLN A 183 -6.11 -10.44 19.76
N THR A 184 -4.97 -9.98 19.24
CA THR A 184 -4.80 -8.61 18.70
C THR A 184 -4.96 -8.54 17.19
N MET A 185 -4.87 -9.68 16.50
CA MET A 185 -4.97 -9.81 15.05
C MET A 185 -6.18 -9.08 14.43
N PRO A 186 -7.43 -9.22 14.88
CA PRO A 186 -8.56 -8.55 14.25
C PRO A 186 -8.46 -7.02 14.33
N TYR A 187 -7.94 -6.49 15.45
CA TYR A 187 -7.71 -5.05 15.61
C TYR A 187 -6.56 -4.55 14.73
N ALA A 188 -5.51 -5.35 14.59
CA ALA A 188 -4.38 -5.05 13.72
C ALA A 188 -4.80 -5.04 12.24
N ILE A 189 -5.64 -5.98 11.81
CA ILE A 189 -6.21 -6.00 10.46
C ILE A 189 -7.04 -4.73 10.21
N ALA A 190 -7.93 -4.38 11.13
CA ALA A 190 -8.76 -3.17 11.01
C ALA A 190 -7.92 -1.88 10.95
N ALA A 191 -6.91 -1.75 11.81
CA ALA A 191 -5.99 -0.62 11.82
C ALA A 191 -5.14 -0.55 10.54
N GLY A 192 -4.67 -1.70 10.05
CA GLY A 192 -3.97 -1.83 8.78
C GLY A 192 -4.83 -1.40 7.60
N ILE A 193 -6.10 -1.82 7.54
CA ILE A 193 -7.06 -1.39 6.52
C ILE A 193 -7.22 0.12 6.52
N ALA A 194 -7.48 0.71 7.69
CA ALA A 194 -7.67 2.15 7.82
C ALA A 194 -6.42 2.93 7.38
N MET A 195 -5.23 2.47 7.78
CA MET A 195 -3.95 3.08 7.40
C MET A 195 -3.72 3.02 5.89
N HIS A 196 -3.93 1.86 5.26
CA HIS A 196 -3.77 1.69 3.82
C HIS A 196 -4.80 2.48 3.02
N ALA A 197 -6.04 2.59 3.50
CA ALA A 197 -7.04 3.46 2.90
C ALA A 197 -6.58 4.94 2.93
N ALA A 198 -6.09 5.41 4.09
CA ALA A 198 -5.57 6.77 4.23
C ALA A 198 -4.37 7.04 3.31
N PHE A 199 -3.39 6.13 3.27
CA PHE A 199 -2.22 6.26 2.39
C PHE A 199 -2.61 6.22 0.90
N THR A 200 -3.53 5.34 0.53
CA THR A 200 -4.04 5.26 -0.85
C THR A 200 -4.77 6.54 -1.24
N CYS A 201 -5.52 7.17 -0.34
CA CYS A 201 -6.11 8.49 -0.61
C CYS A 201 -5.05 9.58 -0.85
N LEU A 202 -3.90 9.51 -0.16
CA LEU A 202 -2.81 10.46 -0.37
C LEU A 202 -2.07 10.22 -1.68
N LYS A 203 -1.88 8.97 -2.11
CA LYS A 203 -1.09 8.63 -3.32
C LYS A 203 -1.71 7.46 -4.09
N PRO A 204 -2.90 7.62 -4.67
CA PRO A 204 -3.69 6.49 -5.19
C PRO A 204 -2.94 5.73 -6.28
N ARG A 205 -2.34 6.43 -7.24
CA ARG A 205 -1.60 5.79 -8.34
C ARG A 205 -0.36 5.03 -7.89
N GLN A 206 0.29 5.44 -6.80
CA GLN A 206 1.52 4.81 -6.31
C GLN A 206 1.24 3.68 -5.32
N LEU A 207 0.14 3.78 -4.57
CA LEU A 207 -0.11 2.92 -3.42
C LEU A 207 -1.28 1.98 -3.60
N ILE A 208 -2.15 2.13 -4.61
CA ILE A 208 -3.30 1.23 -4.79
C ILE A 208 -2.87 -0.23 -5.00
N THR A 209 -1.84 -0.46 -5.81
CA THR A 209 -1.32 -1.81 -6.08
C THR A 209 -0.68 -2.42 -4.83
N PHE A 210 0.19 -1.64 -4.16
CA PHE A 210 0.84 -2.04 -2.92
C PHE A 210 -0.18 -2.30 -1.81
N SER A 211 -1.07 -1.35 -1.55
CA SER A 211 -2.12 -1.47 -0.54
C SER A 211 -3.07 -2.62 -0.82
N GLY A 212 -3.52 -2.81 -2.07
CA GLY A 212 -4.39 -3.93 -2.41
C GLY A 212 -3.72 -5.29 -2.13
N LEU A 213 -2.43 -5.41 -2.45
CA LEU A 213 -1.68 -6.62 -2.13
C LEU A 213 -1.47 -6.81 -0.61
N THR A 214 -1.16 -5.75 0.14
CA THR A 214 -1.03 -5.83 1.60
C THR A 214 -2.37 -6.22 2.26
N LEU A 215 -3.48 -5.65 1.81
CA LEU A 215 -4.81 -6.04 2.29
C LEU A 215 -5.14 -7.50 1.97
N ALA A 216 -4.79 -7.97 0.78
CA ALA A 216 -4.92 -9.38 0.42
C ALA A 216 -4.12 -10.29 1.37
N THR A 217 -2.90 -9.90 1.78
CA THR A 217 -2.14 -10.67 2.77
C THR A 217 -2.83 -10.73 4.14
N TYR A 218 -3.45 -9.63 4.60
CA TYR A 218 -4.18 -9.63 5.87
C TYR A 218 -5.39 -10.56 5.86
N LEU A 219 -6.12 -10.61 4.76
CA LEU A 219 -7.24 -11.54 4.60
C LEU A 219 -6.76 -12.99 4.50
N ALA A 220 -5.63 -13.22 3.85
CA ALA A 220 -4.99 -14.54 3.80
C ALA A 220 -4.58 -15.07 5.19
N PHE A 221 -4.24 -14.19 6.13
CA PHE A 221 -3.99 -14.56 7.53
C PHE A 221 -5.27 -14.74 8.37
N ALA A 222 -6.38 -14.13 7.96
CA ALA A 222 -7.63 -14.13 8.73
C ALA A 222 -8.57 -15.30 8.38
N ALA A 223 -8.38 -15.93 7.23
CA ALA A 223 -9.21 -17.00 6.68
C ALA A 223 -8.54 -18.37 6.84
#